data_AF-A0A022S5E8-F1
#
_entry.id   AF-A0A022S5E8-F1
#
_cell.length_a   1.000
_cell.length_b   1.000
_cell.length_c   1.000
_cell.angle_alpha   90.00
_cell.angle_beta   90.00
_cell.angle_gamma   90.00
#
_symmetry.space_group_name_H-M   'P 1'
#
loop_
_entity.id
_entity.type
_entity.pdbx_description
1 polymer ?
#
loop_
_entity_poly.entity_id
_entity_poly.type
_entity_poly.pdbx_seq_one_letter_code
_entity_poly.pdbx_strand_id
1 'polypeptide(L)'
;MANKPVKYFLVDAFTDSAFKGNPAAVCLLVEERDDEWLQAVAREFNISQTCFLTRLTESADSVVASVPRFRLRWFTTVAEVNQFSLFL
;
A
#
# COMPACT_ATOMS: atom_id res chain seq x y z
N MET A 1 1.06 -4.60 23.71
CA MET A 1 1.47 -5.20 22.42
C MET A 1 2.67 -4.43 21.91
N ALA A 2 3.74 -5.07 21.45
CA ALA A 2 4.90 -4.35 20.95
C ALA A 2 4.53 -3.62 19.65
N ASN A 3 4.76 -2.30 19.58
CA ASN A 3 4.58 -1.53 18.35
C ASN A 3 5.59 -2.02 17.31
N LYS A 4 5.15 -2.85 16.36
CA LYS A 4 5.98 -3.27 15.23
C LYS A 4 6.08 -2.11 14.25
N PRO A 5 7.29 -1.67 13.88
CA PRO A 5 7.44 -0.62 12.88
C PRO A 5 6.93 -1.09 11.52
N VAL A 6 6.31 -0.19 10.77
CA VAL A 6 5.87 -0.43 9.39
C VAL A 6 6.87 0.24 8.45
N LYS A 7 7.39 -0.53 7.49
CA LYS A 7 8.24 0.02 6.44
C LYS A 7 7.35 0.65 5.38
N TYR A 8 7.66 1.87 4.98
CA TYR A 8 6.97 2.55 3.89
C TYR A 8 7.96 3.20 2.93
N PHE A 9 7.48 3.44 1.72
CA PHE A 9 8.18 4.18 0.67
C PHE A 9 7.29 5.32 0.21
N LEU A 10 7.88 6.49 -0.03
CA LEU A 10 7.22 7.56 -0.74
C LEU A 10 7.69 7.51 -2.20
N VAL A 11 6.74 7.31 -3.12
CA VAL A 11 7.03 7.11 -4.54
C VAL A 11 6.34 8.19 -5.36
N ASP A 12 7.12 8.91 -6.15
CA ASP A 12 6.63 9.84 -7.16
C ASP A 12 6.31 9.06 -8.45
N ALA A 13 5.03 8.79 -8.71
CA ALA A 13 4.60 8.02 -9.88
C ALA A 13 4.51 8.89 -11.15
N PHE A 14 4.64 8.25 -12.32
CA PHE A 14 4.58 8.88 -13.66
C PHE A 14 5.65 9.95 -13.91
N THR A 15 6.79 9.83 -13.24
CA THR A 15 7.92 10.71 -13.45
C THR A 15 9.24 9.97 -13.21
N ASP A 16 10.29 10.44 -13.88
CA ASP A 16 11.67 10.01 -13.62
C ASP A 16 12.45 11.05 -12.79
N SER A 17 11.78 12.12 -12.35
CA SER A 17 12.38 13.22 -11.59
C SER A 17 11.77 13.31 -10.20
N ALA A 18 12.60 13.52 -9.19
CA ALA A 18 12.13 13.72 -7.81
C ALA A 18 11.20 14.94 -7.70
N PHE A 19 10.20 14.85 -6.83
CA PHE A 19 9.23 15.91 -6.53
C PHE A 19 8.35 16.31 -7.72
N LYS A 20 8.13 15.39 -8.65
CA LYS A 20 7.25 15.55 -9.81
C LYS A 20 6.23 14.41 -9.86
N GLY A 21 5.31 14.43 -10.82
CA GLY A 21 4.32 13.37 -10.97
C GLY A 21 3.30 13.33 -9.82
N ASN A 22 2.89 12.12 -9.43
CA ASN A 22 1.87 11.89 -8.41
C ASN A 22 2.47 11.11 -7.22
N PRO A 23 2.67 11.75 -6.05
CA PRO A 23 3.22 11.07 -4.88
C PRO A 23 2.22 10.07 -4.29
N ALA A 24 2.72 8.89 -3.94
CA ALA A 24 1.97 7.85 -3.24
C ALA A 24 2.81 7.25 -2.11
N ALA A 25 2.19 7.07 -0.94
CA ALA A 25 2.78 6.34 0.16
C ALA A 25 2.52 4.84 -0.02
N VAL A 26 3.55 4.01 0.06
CA VAL A 26 3.48 2.56 -0.14
C VAL A 26 3.97 1.85 1.11
N CYS A 27 3.05 1.27 1.89
CA CYS A 27 3.29 0.63 3.17
C CYS A 27 3.36 -0.90 3.03
N LEU A 28 4.42 -1.52 3.56
CA LEU A 28 4.58 -2.97 3.58
C LEU A 28 4.14 -3.52 4.92
N LEU A 29 3.03 -4.27 4.91
CA LEU A 29 2.44 -4.89 6.07
C LEU A 29 2.91 -6.34 6.22
N VAL A 30 3.38 -6.69 7.41
CA VAL A 30 3.70 -8.08 7.79
C VAL A 30 2.42 -8.88 8.03
N GLU A 31 1.40 -8.21 8.55
CA GLU A 31 0.11 -8.76 8.96
C GLU A 31 -0.98 -7.75 8.57
N GLU A 32 -2.16 -8.23 8.20
CA GLU A 32 -3.27 -7.34 7.86
C GLU A 32 -3.68 -6.48 9.06
N ARG A 33 -4.10 -5.26 8.74
CA ARG A 33 -4.66 -4.30 9.69
C ARG A 33 -6.12 -4.06 9.32
N ASP A 34 -6.90 -3.69 10.32
CA ASP A 34 -8.29 -3.31 10.12
C ASP A 34 -8.40 -1.98 9.35
N ASP A 35 -9.60 -1.74 8.82
CA ASP A 35 -9.89 -0.60 7.95
C ASP A 35 -9.73 0.74 8.67
N GLU A 36 -10.01 0.79 9.98
CA GLU A 36 -9.87 2.00 10.78
C GLU A 36 -8.40 2.40 10.89
N TRP A 37 -7.52 1.44 11.16
CA TRP A 37 -6.08 1.66 11.22
C TRP A 37 -5.52 2.09 9.86
N LEU A 38 -5.90 1.40 8.78
CA LEU A 38 -5.46 1.72 7.42
C LEU A 38 -5.87 3.13 7.03
N GLN A 39 -7.12 3.50 7.32
CA GLN A 39 -7.64 4.83 7.04
C GLN A 39 -6.99 5.91 7.91
N ALA A 40 -6.67 5.62 9.18
CA ALA A 40 -5.95 6.53 10.06
C ALA A 40 -4.54 6.81 9.54
N VAL A 41 -3.83 5.78 9.08
CA VAL A 41 -2.50 5.95 8.47
C VAL A 41 -2.57 6.73 7.16
N ALA A 42 -3.56 6.47 6.31
CA ALA A 42 -3.76 7.24 5.09
C ALA A 42 -4.03 8.75 5.37
N ARG A 43 -4.76 9.05 6.45
CA ARG A 43 -4.96 10.43 6.93
C ARG A 43 -3.68 11.06 7.46
N GLU A 44 -2.88 10.29 8.21
CA GLU A 44 -1.60 10.76 8.77
C GLU A 44 -0.63 11.16 7.67
N PHE A 45 -0.52 10.38 6.59
CA PHE A 45 0.32 10.76 5.45
C PHE A 45 -0.18 12.02 4.76
N ASN A 46 -1.51 12.23 4.68
CA ASN A 46 -2.14 13.38 4.03
C ASN A 46 -1.66 13.60 2.57
N ILE A 47 -1.44 12.50 1.85
CA ILE A 47 -1.08 12.47 0.42
C ILE A 47 -2.27 11.90 -0.37
N SER A 48 -2.33 12.20 -1.67
CA SER A 48 -3.40 11.79 -2.59
C SER A 48 -3.79 10.32 -2.43
N GLN A 49 -2.80 9.42 -2.36
CA GLN A 49 -3.04 7.98 -2.21
C GLN A 49 -2.04 7.32 -1.27
N THR A 50 -2.54 6.37 -0.48
CA THR A 50 -1.76 5.45 0.34
C THR A 50 -2.10 4.01 -0.05
N CYS A 51 -1.08 3.21 -0.34
CA CYS A 51 -1.17 1.80 -0.69
C CYS A 51 -0.66 0.94 0.46
N PHE A 52 -1.36 -0.15 0.74
CA PHE A 52 -0.95 -1.16 1.71
C PHE A 52 -0.74 -2.50 1.01
N LEU A 53 0.47 -3.05 1.16
CA LEU A 53 0.89 -4.32 0.60
C LEU A 53 0.95 -5.37 1.70
N THR A 54 0.15 -6.42 1.56
CA THR A 54 0.26 -7.63 2.40
C THR A 54 0.74 -8.79 1.55
N ARG A 55 1.81 -9.47 1.96
CA ARG A 55 2.32 -10.63 1.23
C ARG A 55 1.33 -11.79 1.34
N LEU A 56 0.97 -12.39 0.20
CA LEU A 56 0.19 -13.62 0.16
C LEU A 56 1.15 -14.80 0.35
N THR A 57 0.96 -15.59 1.39
CA THR A 57 1.64 -16.88 1.54
C THR A 57 0.94 -17.89 0.63
N GLU A 58 1.59 -18.31 -0.45
CA GLU A 58 1.05 -19.38 -1.29
C GLU A 58 0.95 -20.68 -0.48
N SER A 59 -0.18 -21.38 -0.58
CA SER A 59 -0.27 -22.79 -0.20
C SER A 59 0.64 -23.60 -1.12
N ALA A 60 1.31 -24.61 -0.56
CA ALA A 60 2.42 -25.37 -1.14
C ALA A 60 2.17 -26.13 -2.47
N ASP A 61 1.06 -25.88 -3.16
CA ASP A 61 0.61 -26.62 -4.36
C ASP A 61 0.65 -25.82 -5.67
N SER A 62 1.11 -24.57 -5.65
CA SER A 62 1.27 -23.78 -6.89
C SER A 62 2.66 -23.98 -7.48
N VAL A 63 2.74 -24.64 -8.64
CA VAL A 63 3.95 -24.90 -9.46
C VAL A 63 4.57 -23.61 -10.04
N VAL A 64 4.26 -22.44 -9.46
CA VAL A 64 4.74 -21.10 -9.83
C VAL A 64 5.49 -20.49 -8.65
N ALA A 65 6.36 -21.27 -8.00
CA ALA A 65 7.07 -20.90 -6.77
C ALA A 65 8.08 -19.73 -6.90
N SER A 66 8.10 -18.98 -8.01
CA SER A 66 9.16 -18.00 -8.29
C SER A 66 8.75 -16.53 -8.16
N VAL A 67 7.46 -16.18 -8.12
CA VAL A 67 7.03 -14.77 -8.08
C VAL A 67 6.23 -14.48 -6.81
N PRO A 68 6.72 -13.59 -5.92
CA PRO A 68 5.98 -13.24 -4.71
C PRO A 68 4.68 -12.49 -5.07
N ARG A 69 3.55 -12.95 -4.51
CA ARG A 69 2.25 -12.29 -4.67
C ARG A 69 1.92 -11.39 -3.48
N PHE A 70 1.23 -10.29 -3.76
CA PHE A 70 0.80 -9.32 -2.75
C PHE A 70 -0.68 -8.97 -2.95
N ARG A 71 -1.38 -8.78 -1.84
CA ARG A 71 -2.67 -8.11 -1.79
C ARG A 71 -2.42 -6.60 -1.67
N LEU A 72 -3.12 -5.83 -2.48
CA LEU A 72 -3.05 -4.37 -2.52
C LEU A 72 -4.38 -3.81 -2.01
N ARG A 73 -4.31 -2.83 -1.11
CA ARG A 73 -5.46 -1.99 -0.71
C ARG A 73 -5.07 -0.53 -0.84
N TRP A 74 -5.98 0.29 -1.35
CA TRP A 74 -5.72 1.69 -1.67
C TRP A 74 -6.65 2.59 -0.89
N PHE A 75 -6.08 3.62 -0.26
CA PHE A 75 -6.82 4.55 0.57
C PHE A 75 -6.47 5.98 0.18
N THR A 76 -7.51 6.79 0.02
CA THR A 76 -7.41 8.23 0.12
C THR A 76 -7.42 8.64 1.60
N THR A 77 -7.29 9.94 1.88
CA THR A 77 -7.45 10.47 3.25
C THR A 77 -8.86 10.30 3.82
N VAL A 78 -9.86 9.96 2.99
CA VAL A 78 -11.26 9.88 3.42
C VAL A 78 -11.86 8.47 3.34
N ALA A 79 -11.47 7.68 2.34
CA ALA A 79 -12.03 6.35 2.09
C ALA A 79 -11.09 5.41 1.32
N GLU A 80 -11.35 4.10 1.43
CA GLU A 80 -10.78 3.07 0.56
C GLU A 80 -11.30 3.21 -0.88
N VAL A 81 -10.44 2.92 -1.86
CA VAL A 81 -10.77 2.94 -3.28
C VAL A 81 -10.50 1.59 -3.93
N ASN A 82 -11.50 1.08 -4.65
CA ASN A 82 -11.43 -0.25 -5.28
C ASN A 82 -10.71 -0.25 -6.64
N GLN A 83 -10.44 0.92 -7.22
CA GLN A 83 -9.82 1.03 -8.54
C GLN A 83 -8.80 2.17 -8.57
N PHE A 84 -7.59 1.86 -9.02
CA PHE A 84 -6.51 2.82 -9.26
C PHE A 84 -6.84 3.84 -10.38
N SER A 85 -7.99 3.65 -11.07
CA SER A 85 -8.47 4.44 -12.21
C SER A 85 -8.94 5.86 -11.87
N LEU A 86 -9.11 6.23 -10.61
CA LEU A 86 -9.78 7.50 -10.30
C LEU A 86 -8.84 8.73 -10.30
N PHE A 87 -7.52 8.54 -10.37
CA PHE A 87 -6.55 9.65 -10.20
C PHE A 87 -5.26 9.51 -11.02
N LEU A 88 -5.29 8.72 -12.12
CA LEU A 88 -4.23 8.69 -13.13
C LEU A 88 -4.59 9.53 -14.35
#